data_AF-A0A950XLY3-F1
#
_entry.id   AF-A0A950XLY3-F1
#
_cell.length_a   1.000
_cell.length_b   1.000
_cell.length_c   1.000
_cell.angle_alpha   90.00
_cell.angle_beta   90.00
_cell.angle_gamma   90.00
#
_symmetry.space_group_name_H-M   'P 1'
#
loop_
_entity.id
_entity.type
_entity.pdbx_description
1 polymer ?
#
loop_
_entity_poly.entity_id
_entity_poly.type
_entity_poly.pdbx_seq_one_letter_code
_entity_poly.pdbx_strand_id
1 'polypeptide(L)'
;MGDNPAGPVSSTGSADRAVAAAAERAKVTAGRNIPVFEDLPIPADTANLRKGANLHDALLALLPLVGVWRGEGEGRGAHGDYRFGQQIVVSHDGGDYLNWEARSWRLTESGDYHAHDLRETGFWRFVDDPHDPTESQAIELLLAHSAGYIELFYGRPGTQS
;
A
#
# COMPACT_ATOMS: atom_id res chain seq x y z
N MET A 1 -61.07 6.82 -15.32
CA MET A 1 -60.69 5.93 -14.20
C MET A 1 -60.26 4.63 -14.83
N GLY A 2 -59.01 4.22 -14.90
CA GLY A 2 -57.81 4.63 -14.20
C GLY A 2 -57.07 3.34 -13.90
N ASP A 3 -56.00 3.04 -14.63
CA ASP A 3 -54.92 2.18 -14.15
C ASP A 3 -53.68 2.43 -15.00
N ASN A 4 -52.61 2.92 -14.38
CA ASN A 4 -51.31 3.11 -15.01
C ASN A 4 -50.35 2.17 -14.28
N PRO A 5 -49.73 1.17 -14.94
CA PRO A 5 -48.89 0.22 -14.24
C PRO A 5 -47.60 0.93 -13.80
N ALA A 6 -47.29 0.82 -12.50
CA ALA A 6 -46.05 1.29 -11.94
C ALA A 6 -44.88 0.67 -12.73
N GLY A 7 -44.05 1.53 -13.33
CA GLY A 7 -42.79 1.13 -13.96
C GLY A 7 -41.87 0.44 -12.94
N PRO A 8 -40.93 -0.39 -13.39
CA PRO A 8 -40.09 -1.17 -12.50
C PRO A 8 -39.27 -0.23 -11.63
N VAL A 9 -39.41 -0.38 -10.31
CA VAL A 9 -38.55 0.29 -9.33
C VAL A 9 -37.13 -0.23 -9.58
N SER A 10 -36.29 0.61 -10.18
CA SER A 10 -34.86 0.41 -10.26
C SER A 10 -34.34 0.13 -8.86
N SER A 11 -33.93 -1.12 -8.61
CA SER A 11 -33.21 -1.49 -7.40
C SER A 11 -31.89 -0.74 -7.43
N THR A 12 -31.74 0.30 -6.62
CA THR A 12 -30.46 0.93 -6.32
C THR A 12 -29.46 -0.19 -5.98
N GLY A 13 -28.50 -0.42 -6.87
CA GLY A 13 -27.85 -1.72 -7.01
C GLY A 13 -26.91 -2.04 -5.86
N SER A 14 -26.49 -3.31 -5.78
CA SER A 14 -25.36 -3.73 -4.94
C SER A 14 -24.09 -2.90 -5.23
N ALA A 15 -23.90 -2.49 -6.49
CA ALA A 15 -22.80 -1.63 -6.92
C ALA A 15 -22.83 -0.24 -6.27
N ASP A 16 -23.99 0.45 -6.25
CA ASP A 16 -24.12 1.77 -5.63
C ASP A 16 -23.81 1.73 -4.14
N ARG A 17 -24.25 0.66 -3.46
CA ARG A 17 -23.93 0.41 -2.04
C ARG A 17 -22.44 0.13 -1.83
N ALA A 18 -21.80 -0.61 -2.72
CA ALA A 18 -20.36 -0.88 -2.64
C ALA A 18 -19.52 0.39 -2.82
N VAL A 19 -19.89 1.24 -3.79
CA VAL A 19 -19.25 2.54 -4.03
C VAL A 19 -19.47 3.48 -2.84
N ALA A 20 -20.68 3.58 -2.31
CA ALA A 20 -20.97 4.39 -1.13
C ALA A 20 -20.17 3.90 0.10
N ALA A 21 -20.12 2.59 0.33
CA ALA A 21 -19.33 2.03 1.43
C ALA A 21 -17.82 2.25 1.24
N ALA A 22 -17.32 2.19 0.01
CA ALA A 22 -15.93 2.53 -0.31
C ALA A 22 -15.64 4.02 -0.07
N ALA A 23 -16.55 4.91 -0.44
CA ALA A 23 -16.44 6.34 -0.20
C ALA A 23 -16.39 6.67 1.30
N GLU A 24 -17.23 6.02 2.12
CA GLU A 24 -17.18 6.19 3.58
C GLU A 24 -15.86 5.68 4.17
N ARG A 25 -15.37 4.50 3.75
CA ARG A 25 -14.05 4.02 4.17
C ARG A 25 -12.93 4.98 3.78
N ALA A 26 -12.99 5.53 2.57
CA ALA A 26 -12.01 6.50 2.08
C ALA A 26 -12.02 7.81 2.90
N LYS A 27 -13.19 8.28 3.35
CA LYS A 27 -13.28 9.46 4.24
C LYS A 27 -12.57 9.23 5.58
N VAL A 28 -12.73 8.03 6.15
CA VAL A 28 -12.09 7.69 7.43
C VAL A 28 -10.56 7.70 7.32
N THR A 29 -10.00 7.19 6.22
CA THR A 29 -8.54 7.11 6.03
C THR A 29 -7.95 8.41 5.48
N ALA A 30 -8.68 9.17 4.68
CA ALA A 30 -8.19 10.40 4.03
C ALA A 30 -7.72 11.49 5.00
N GLY A 31 -8.26 11.52 6.22
CA GLY A 31 -7.84 12.46 7.27
C GLY A 31 -6.61 12.02 8.07
N ARG A 32 -6.21 10.74 7.98
CA ARG A 32 -5.14 10.15 8.80
C ARG A 32 -3.77 10.26 8.13
N ASN A 33 -2.72 10.26 8.93
CA ASN A 33 -1.33 10.13 8.46
C ASN A 33 -0.54 9.27 9.46
N ILE A 34 0.70 8.93 9.11
CA ILE A 34 1.66 8.32 10.03
C ILE A 34 2.09 9.31 11.13
N PRO A 35 2.38 8.82 12.35
CA PRO A 35 2.98 9.65 13.39
C PRO A 35 4.43 9.99 13.01
N VAL A 36 4.76 11.27 13.04
CA VAL A 36 6.09 11.81 12.69
C VAL A 36 6.46 12.95 13.63
N PHE A 37 7.75 13.23 13.77
CA PHE A 37 8.22 14.46 14.40
C PHE A 37 8.21 15.60 13.37
N GLU A 38 7.79 16.80 13.77
CA GLU A 38 7.60 17.95 12.88
C GLU A 38 8.67 19.04 13.04
N ASP A 39 9.70 18.80 13.86
CA ASP A 39 10.71 19.78 14.25
C ASP A 39 12.03 19.65 13.47
N LEU A 40 12.08 18.76 12.47
CA LEU A 40 13.22 18.61 11.59
C LEU A 40 13.22 19.72 10.51
N PRO A 41 14.41 20.14 10.03
CA PRO A 41 14.51 21.15 8.96
C PRO A 41 14.17 20.60 7.56
N ILE A 42 13.76 19.33 7.47
CA ILE A 42 13.33 18.65 6.25
C ILE A 42 11.84 18.33 6.33
N PRO A 43 11.14 18.13 5.20
CA PRO A 43 9.75 17.71 5.24
C PRO A 43 9.58 16.42 6.03
N ALA A 44 8.54 16.36 6.86
CA ALA A 44 8.20 15.13 7.57
C ALA A 44 7.64 14.09 6.60
N ASP A 45 7.89 12.81 6.89
CA ASP A 45 7.33 11.72 6.09
C ASP A 45 5.80 11.78 6.05
N THR A 46 5.24 11.51 4.88
CA THR A 46 3.80 11.43 4.68
C THR A 46 3.42 10.13 3.98
N ALA A 47 2.45 9.41 4.56
CA ALA A 47 1.76 8.29 3.92
C ALA A 47 0.38 8.72 3.41
N ASN A 48 0.19 10.02 3.18
CA ASN A 48 -1.05 10.60 2.69
C ASN A 48 -0.74 11.74 1.72
N LEU A 49 -0.98 11.50 0.44
CA LEU A 49 -0.71 12.43 -0.67
C LEU A 49 -1.47 13.78 -0.59
N ARG A 50 -2.35 13.96 0.40
CA ARG A 50 -3.04 15.23 0.68
C ARG A 50 -2.31 16.10 1.71
N LYS A 51 -1.22 15.61 2.29
CA LYS A 51 -0.47 16.23 3.40
C LYS A 51 1.03 16.10 3.15
N GLY A 52 1.82 17.02 3.72
CA GLY A 52 3.28 16.98 3.63
C GLY A 52 3.81 17.53 2.31
N ALA A 53 5.01 17.11 1.93
CA ALA A 53 5.62 17.48 0.65
C ALA A 53 4.82 16.95 -0.54
N ASN A 54 5.03 17.56 -1.71
CA ASN A 54 4.52 17.00 -2.96
C ASN A 54 5.26 15.70 -3.29
N LEU A 55 4.56 14.74 -3.88
CA LEU A 55 5.18 13.54 -4.42
C LEU A 55 6.07 13.93 -5.61
N HIS A 56 7.28 13.36 -5.68
CA HIS A 56 8.18 13.59 -6.79
C HIS A 56 7.62 12.98 -8.10
N ASP A 57 7.73 13.69 -9.22
CA ASP A 57 7.10 13.29 -10.50
C ASP A 57 7.60 11.93 -11.03
N ALA A 58 8.85 11.56 -10.72
CA ALA A 58 9.38 10.23 -11.04
C ALA A 58 8.56 9.08 -10.42
N LEU A 59 7.86 9.33 -9.31
CA LEU A 59 7.15 8.31 -8.53
C LEU A 59 5.67 8.19 -8.89
N LEU A 60 5.18 8.89 -9.92
CA LEU A 60 3.76 8.88 -10.28
C LEU A 60 3.23 7.48 -10.60
N ALA A 61 4.06 6.60 -11.16
CA ALA A 61 3.71 5.20 -11.40
C ALA A 61 3.49 4.40 -10.10
N LEU A 62 4.11 4.83 -9.00
CA LEU A 62 4.03 4.19 -7.68
C LEU A 62 3.03 4.88 -6.74
N LEU A 63 2.37 5.95 -7.20
CA LEU A 63 1.41 6.75 -6.44
C LEU A 63 0.39 5.90 -5.67
N PRO A 64 -0.23 4.84 -6.25
CA PRO A 64 -1.23 4.05 -5.53
C PRO A 64 -0.72 3.30 -4.31
N LEU A 65 0.60 3.14 -4.14
CA LEU A 65 1.19 2.44 -3.00
C LEU A 65 1.21 3.28 -1.72
N VAL A 66 1.27 4.61 -1.84
CA VAL A 66 1.44 5.52 -0.69
C VAL A 66 0.26 5.39 0.29
N GLY A 67 0.56 4.98 1.52
CA GLY A 67 -0.46 4.65 2.50
C GLY A 67 0.03 3.77 3.64
N VAL A 68 -0.89 3.51 4.57
CA VAL A 68 -0.73 2.46 5.60
C VAL A 68 -1.72 1.35 5.30
N TRP A 69 -1.18 0.16 5.05
CA TRP A 69 -1.93 -1.04 4.70
C TRP A 69 -1.91 -1.99 5.88
N ARG A 70 -3.06 -2.57 6.22
CA ARG A 70 -3.19 -3.59 7.25
C ARG A 70 -4.08 -4.71 6.76
N GLY A 71 -3.70 -5.94 7.04
CA GLY A 71 -4.48 -7.11 6.65
C GLY A 71 -3.88 -8.39 7.19
N GLU A 72 -4.39 -9.49 6.67
CA GLU A 72 -3.91 -10.83 6.94
C GLU A 72 -3.45 -11.49 5.64
N GLY A 73 -2.56 -12.47 5.76
CA GLY A 73 -2.08 -13.28 4.66
C GLY A 73 -1.89 -14.74 5.05
N GLU A 74 -1.68 -15.57 4.04
CA GLU A 74 -1.38 -16.99 4.18
C GLU A 74 0.02 -17.26 3.61
N GLY A 75 0.84 -17.95 4.38
CA GLY A 75 2.16 -18.40 3.96
C GLY A 75 2.26 -19.91 3.98
N ARG A 76 3.25 -20.46 3.27
CA ARG A 76 3.55 -21.90 3.25
C ARG A 76 4.92 -22.15 3.83
N GLY A 77 4.98 -22.88 4.93
CA GLY A 77 6.22 -23.25 5.62
C GLY A 77 6.48 -24.75 5.56
N ALA A 78 7.55 -25.18 6.24
CA ALA A 78 7.95 -26.60 6.30
C ALA A 78 6.89 -27.52 6.94
N HIS A 79 5.99 -26.97 7.75
CA HIS A 79 4.91 -27.70 8.44
C HIS A 79 3.54 -27.47 7.82
N GLY A 80 3.48 -26.95 6.59
CA GLY A 80 2.24 -26.62 5.90
C GLY A 80 1.90 -25.13 5.97
N ASP A 81 0.62 -24.84 5.76
CA ASP A 81 0.12 -23.49 5.62
C ASP A 81 -0.03 -22.81 6.98
N TYR A 82 0.13 -21.50 7.00
CA TYR A 82 -0.03 -20.70 8.19
C TYR A 82 -0.61 -19.32 7.90
N ARG A 83 -1.23 -18.73 8.91
CA ARG A 83 -1.78 -17.37 8.85
C ARG A 83 -0.84 -16.37 9.52
N PHE A 84 -0.80 -15.17 8.98
CA PHE A 84 -0.07 -14.04 9.56
C PHE A 84 -0.85 -12.74 9.37
N GLY A 85 -0.70 -11.82 10.32
CA GLY A 85 -1.13 -10.44 10.13
C GLY A 85 0.05 -9.60 9.65
N GLN A 86 -0.25 -8.51 8.94
CA GLN A 86 0.78 -7.63 8.39
C GLN A 86 0.34 -6.17 8.37
N GLN A 87 1.28 -5.29 8.67
CA GLN A 87 1.18 -3.87 8.36
C GLN A 87 2.32 -3.48 7.41
N ILE A 88 1.97 -2.74 6.36
CA ILE A 88 2.92 -2.09 5.46
C ILE A 88 2.71 -0.59 5.55
N VAL A 89 3.80 0.17 5.66
CA VAL A 89 3.82 1.63 5.58
C VAL A 89 4.62 2.02 4.35
N VAL A 90 3.99 2.80 3.48
CA VAL A 90 4.64 3.42 2.32
C VAL A 90 4.48 4.93 2.45
N SER A 91 5.60 5.63 2.62
CA SER A 91 5.63 7.10 2.81
C SER A 91 6.68 7.76 1.94
N HIS A 92 6.70 9.08 1.90
CA HIS A 92 7.75 9.88 1.25
C HIS A 92 7.92 11.22 1.97
N ASP A 93 9.05 11.88 1.73
CA ASP A 93 9.37 13.24 2.20
C ASP A 93 9.49 14.25 1.04
N GLY A 94 9.26 13.80 -0.20
CA GLY A 94 9.37 14.60 -1.42
C GLY A 94 10.61 14.29 -2.27
N GLY A 95 11.49 13.41 -1.80
CA GLY A 95 12.57 12.83 -2.62
C GLY A 95 12.07 11.90 -3.73
N ASP A 96 13.00 11.45 -4.57
CA ASP A 96 12.79 10.53 -5.70
C ASP A 96 12.73 9.05 -5.27
N TYR A 97 12.20 8.79 -4.08
CA TYR A 97 12.00 7.45 -3.52
C TYR A 97 10.74 7.38 -2.65
N LEU A 98 10.27 6.17 -2.39
CA LEU A 98 9.29 5.90 -1.33
C LEU A 98 9.96 5.12 -0.21
N ASN A 99 9.74 5.54 1.04
CA ASN A 99 10.05 4.75 2.22
C ASN A 99 9.15 3.51 2.26
N TRP A 100 9.74 2.35 2.57
CA TRP A 100 9.05 1.08 2.78
C TRP A 100 9.32 0.55 4.18
N GLU A 101 8.26 0.12 4.85
CA GLU A 101 8.36 -0.71 6.04
C GLU A 101 7.25 -1.76 6.05
N ALA A 102 7.61 -3.03 6.19
CA ALA A 102 6.66 -4.11 6.43
C ALA A 102 6.99 -4.82 7.75
N ARG A 103 5.95 -5.06 8.55
CA ARG A 103 6.04 -5.81 9.81
C ARG A 103 4.93 -6.86 9.85
N SER A 104 5.29 -8.09 10.10
CA SER A 104 4.36 -9.21 10.20
C SER A 104 4.37 -9.85 11.59
N TRP A 105 3.31 -10.60 11.87
CA TRP A 105 3.16 -11.38 13.10
C TRP A 105 2.37 -12.66 12.81
N ARG A 106 2.73 -13.73 13.52
CA ARG A 106 2.06 -15.02 13.44
C ARG A 106 0.66 -14.92 14.03
N LEU A 107 -0.29 -15.58 13.38
CA LEU A 107 -1.62 -15.80 13.91
C LEU A 107 -1.81 -17.28 14.25
N THR A 108 -2.63 -17.55 15.27
CA THR A 108 -3.19 -18.88 15.51
C THR A 108 -4.21 -19.23 14.42
N GLU A 109 -4.66 -20.49 14.37
CA GLU A 109 -5.76 -20.89 13.47
C GLU A 109 -7.04 -20.09 13.74
N SER A 110 -7.30 -19.73 15.01
CA SER A 110 -8.43 -18.89 15.44
C SER A 110 -8.29 -17.41 15.04
N GLY A 111 -7.13 -16.98 14.54
CA GLY A 111 -6.86 -15.58 14.16
C GLY A 111 -6.34 -14.70 15.29
N ASP A 112 -5.97 -15.28 16.44
CA ASP A 112 -5.39 -14.54 17.55
C ASP A 112 -3.89 -14.28 17.32
N TYR A 113 -3.37 -13.20 17.90
CA TYR A 113 -1.93 -12.95 17.90
C TYR A 113 -1.19 -14.11 18.57
N HIS A 114 -0.18 -14.63 17.89
CA HIS A 114 0.65 -15.71 18.40
C HIS A 114 2.06 -15.23 18.74
N ALA A 115 2.77 -14.61 17.79
CA ALA A 115 4.15 -14.18 17.98
C ALA A 115 4.57 -13.12 16.95
N HIS A 116 5.68 -12.44 17.20
CA HIS A 116 6.37 -11.66 16.16
C HIS A 116 6.83 -12.56 15.01
N ASP A 117 6.88 -11.99 13.81
CA ASP A 117 7.44 -12.63 12.62
C ASP A 117 8.43 -11.64 11.95
N LEU A 118 8.57 -11.71 10.62
CA LEU A 118 9.51 -10.91 9.86
C LEU A 118 9.24 -9.40 9.90
N ARG A 119 10.32 -8.63 9.81
CA ARG A 119 10.31 -7.20 9.54
C ARG A 119 11.34 -6.85 8.48
N GLU A 120 10.97 -5.94 7.60
CA GLU A 120 11.82 -5.42 6.54
C GLU A 120 11.57 -3.92 6.35
N THR A 121 12.57 -3.23 5.84
CA THR A 121 12.52 -1.81 5.53
C THR A 121 13.47 -1.46 4.41
N GLY A 122 13.16 -0.40 3.67
CA GLY A 122 14.05 0.13 2.65
C GLY A 122 13.32 1.09 1.73
N PHE A 123 13.63 1.06 0.44
CA PHE A 123 13.21 2.11 -0.49
C PHE A 123 12.74 1.56 -1.83
N TRP A 124 11.63 2.10 -2.33
CA TRP A 124 11.26 1.99 -3.75
C TRP A 124 11.86 3.14 -4.53
N ARG A 125 12.34 2.86 -5.74
CA ARG A 125 12.75 3.86 -6.73
C ARG A 125 12.11 3.55 -8.07
N PHE A 126 11.80 4.59 -8.81
CA PHE A 126 11.34 4.51 -10.20
C PHE A 126 12.32 5.29 -11.06
N VAL A 127 13.06 4.58 -11.90
CA VAL A 127 14.23 5.11 -12.60
C VAL A 127 14.15 4.80 -14.09
N ASP A 128 14.75 5.68 -14.89
CA ASP A 128 15.14 5.37 -16.26
C ASP A 128 16.52 4.70 -16.22
N ASP A 129 16.72 3.60 -16.94
CA ASP A 129 18.07 3.03 -17.08
C ASP A 129 18.91 3.95 -18.00
N PRO A 130 19.99 4.57 -17.48
CA PRO A 130 20.84 5.44 -18.30
C PRO A 130 21.65 4.68 -19.37
N HIS A 131 21.76 3.35 -19.24
CA HIS A 131 22.48 2.47 -20.15
C HIS A 131 21.57 1.75 -21.14
N ASP A 132 20.27 1.65 -20.84
CA ASP A 132 19.24 1.22 -21.79
C ASP A 132 18.10 2.23 -21.88
N PRO A 133 18.14 3.17 -22.84
CA PRO A 133 17.09 4.18 -23.01
C PRO A 133 15.73 3.58 -23.42
N THR A 134 15.64 2.29 -23.70
CA THR A 134 14.37 1.58 -23.90
C THR A 134 13.73 1.15 -22.58
N GLU A 135 14.50 1.11 -21.49
CA GLU A 135 14.05 0.79 -20.14
C GLU A 135 13.78 2.07 -19.33
N SER A 136 12.72 2.79 -19.70
CA SER A 136 12.25 4.04 -19.05
C SER A 136 11.26 3.84 -17.90
N GLN A 137 11.09 2.60 -17.43
CA GLN A 137 10.10 2.25 -16.41
C GLN A 137 10.63 1.19 -15.45
N ALA A 138 11.91 1.28 -15.12
CA ALA A 138 12.53 0.36 -14.17
C ALA A 138 12.09 0.68 -12.75
N ILE A 139 11.77 -0.36 -12.00
CA ILE A 139 11.47 -0.30 -10.57
C ILE A 139 12.60 -1.01 -9.82
N GLU A 140 13.13 -0.32 -8.82
CA GLU A 140 14.06 -0.90 -7.85
C GLU A 140 13.37 -0.93 -6.48
N LEU A 141 13.51 -2.05 -5.77
CA LEU A 141 13.16 -2.14 -4.36
C LEU A 141 14.36 -2.68 -3.59
N LEU A 142 14.92 -1.82 -2.73
CA LEU A 142 16.07 -2.12 -1.89
C LEU A 142 15.57 -2.43 -0.49
N LEU A 143 15.93 -3.58 0.07
CA LEU A 143 15.45 -4.03 1.38
C LEU A 143 16.58 -4.46 2.31
N ALA A 144 16.42 -4.12 3.58
CA ALA A 144 17.12 -4.73 4.69
C ALA A 144 16.10 -5.53 5.53
N HIS A 145 16.40 -6.80 5.76
CA HIS A 145 15.55 -7.70 6.53
C HIS A 145 16.12 -7.88 7.93
N SER A 146 15.25 -7.84 8.93
CA SER A 146 15.59 -8.13 10.34
C SER A 146 16.16 -9.54 10.54
N ALA A 147 15.94 -10.46 9.58
CA ALA A 147 16.54 -11.79 9.53
C ALA A 147 18.05 -11.78 9.18
N GLY A 148 18.64 -10.62 8.87
CA GLY A 148 20.08 -10.46 8.74
C GLY A 148 20.63 -10.51 7.32
N TYR A 149 19.83 -10.16 6.30
CA TYR A 149 20.27 -10.06 4.91
C TYR A 149 19.69 -8.83 4.21
N ILE A 150 20.28 -8.47 3.08
CA ILE A 150 19.79 -7.42 2.18
C ILE A 150 19.30 -8.06 0.87
N GLU A 151 18.31 -7.44 0.25
CA GLU A 151 17.72 -7.91 -1.00
C GLU A 151 17.53 -6.72 -1.95
N LEU A 152 17.76 -6.96 -3.24
CA LEU A 152 17.51 -6.01 -4.32
C LEU A 152 16.54 -6.68 -5.30
N PHE A 153 15.38 -6.07 -5.49
CA PHE A 153 14.47 -6.41 -6.58
C PHE A 153 14.62 -5.40 -7.71
N TYR A 154 14.60 -5.94 -8.93
CA TYR A 154 14.54 -5.19 -10.17
C TYR A 154 13.34 -5.66 -10.97
N GLY A 155 12.56 -4.74 -11.52
CA GLY A 155 11.37 -5.07 -12.28
C GLY A 155 10.78 -3.90 -13.04
N ARG A 156 9.54 -4.07 -13.49
CA ARG A 156 8.78 -3.08 -14.26
C ARG A 156 7.30 -3.08 -13.83
N PRO A 157 6.55 -2.00 -14.02
CA PRO A 157 5.12 -1.99 -13.78
C PRO A 157 4.39 -3.10 -14.55
N GLY A 158 3.56 -3.86 -13.85
CA GLY A 158 2.55 -4.72 -14.45
C GLY A 158 1.16 -4.19 -14.11
N THR A 159 0.25 -4.17 -15.07
CA THR A 159 -1.17 -3.90 -14.81
C THR A 159 -1.95 -5.20 -14.91
N GLN A 160 -2.88 -5.43 -13.98
CA GLN A 160 -3.79 -6.57 -14.07
C GLN A 160 -4.74 -6.36 -15.26
N SER A 161 -4.69 -7.26 -16.24
CA SER A 161 -5.60 -7.32 -17.40
C SER A 161 -6.88 -8.08 -17.10
#